data_AF-A0A1N6VEC9-F1
#
_entry.id   AF-A0A1N6VEC9-F1
#
_cell.length_a   1.000
_cell.length_b   1.000
_cell.length_c   1.000
_cell.angle_alpha   90.00
_cell.angle_beta   90.00
_cell.angle_gamma   90.00
#
_symmetry.space_group_name_H-M   'P 1'
#
loop_
_entity.id
_entity.type
_entity.pdbx_description
1 polymer ?
#
loop_
_entity_poly.entity_id
_entity_poly.type
_entity_poly.pdbx_seq_one_letter_code
_entity_poly.pdbx_strand_id
1 'polypeptide(L)'
;MARKRIPDVARLHEIRQQAAEMLAALNSFDDVVEAYLSSNPERIDRFGMMAADRPDFVHRMRKGQDFRRSTLQRVAAYIGRDDENA
;
A
#
# COMPACT_ATOMS: atom_id res chain seq x y z
N MET A 1 26.11 7.54 -37.22
CA MET A 1 24.91 8.31 -36.82
C MET A 1 24.07 7.43 -35.90
N ALA A 2 24.04 7.70 -34.59
CA ALA A 2 23.30 6.89 -33.60
C ALA A 2 21.84 7.37 -33.53
N ARG A 3 20.90 6.55 -34.03
CA ARG A 3 19.45 6.82 -33.87
C ARG A 3 19.09 6.62 -32.38
N LYS A 4 18.84 7.72 -31.66
CA LYS A 4 18.14 7.69 -30.37
C LYS A 4 16.80 6.97 -30.60
N ARG A 5 16.66 5.76 -30.05
CA ARG A 5 15.38 5.03 -30.04
C ARG A 5 14.43 5.83 -29.13
N ILE A 6 13.61 6.67 -29.74
CA ILE A 6 12.47 7.29 -29.06
C ILE A 6 11.56 6.12 -28.67
N PRO A 7 11.21 5.95 -27.38
CA PRO A 7 10.28 4.90 -26.98
C PRO A 7 8.96 5.11 -27.73
N ASP A 8 8.48 4.03 -28.35
CA ASP A 8 7.23 4.00 -29.08
C ASP A 8 6.08 4.54 -28.21
N VAL A 9 5.18 5.33 -28.80
CA VAL A 9 4.09 5.99 -28.07
C VAL A 9 3.20 4.96 -27.37
N ALA A 10 3.02 3.77 -27.95
CA ALA A 10 2.28 2.67 -27.31
C ALA A 10 2.96 2.19 -26.02
N ARG A 11 4.29 2.09 -26.03
CA ARG A 11 5.07 1.68 -24.86
C ARG A 11 4.98 2.69 -23.71
N LEU A 12 4.95 3.99 -24.01
CA LEU A 12 4.72 5.03 -23.01
C LEU A 12 3.31 4.96 -22.43
N HIS A 13 2.31 4.60 -23.26
CA HIS A 13 0.93 4.44 -22.82
C HIS A 13 0.75 3.22 -21.89
N GLU A 14 1.36 2.08 -22.21
CA GLU A 14 1.39 0.90 -21.34
C GLU A 14 2.06 1.19 -19.99
N ILE A 15 3.20 1.89 -19.98
CA ILE A 15 3.87 2.27 -18.74
C ILE A 15 2.98 3.18 -17.89
N ARG A 16 2.23 4.11 -18.52
CA ARG A 16 1.28 4.99 -17.82
C ARG A 16 0.07 4.23 -17.26
N GLN A 17 -0.46 3.24 -17.98
CA GLN A 17 -1.53 2.38 -17.48
C GLN A 17 -1.05 1.52 -16.31
N GLN A 18 0.09 0.85 -16.43
CA GLN A 18 0.67 0.06 -15.33
C GLN A 18 0.95 0.92 -14.11
N ALA A 19 1.48 2.14 -14.28
CA ALA A 19 1.70 3.07 -13.18
C ALA A 19 0.38 3.49 -12.52
N ALA A 20 -0.67 3.74 -13.30
CA ALA A 20 -1.99 4.09 -12.77
C ALA A 20 -2.63 2.93 -12.00
N GLU A 21 -2.50 1.70 -12.48
CA GLU A 21 -2.96 0.49 -11.77
C GLU A 21 -2.17 0.28 -10.47
N MET A 22 -0.85 0.47 -10.48
CA MET A 22 -0.03 0.41 -9.27
C MET A 22 -0.40 1.52 -8.27
N LEU A 23 -0.65 2.74 -8.74
CA LEU A 23 -1.12 3.86 -7.91
C LEU A 23 -2.53 3.60 -7.33
N ALA A 24 -3.44 3.04 -8.13
CA ALA A 24 -4.78 2.67 -7.66
C ALA A 24 -4.74 1.54 -6.62
N ALA A 25 -3.87 0.55 -6.80
CA ALA A 25 -3.64 -0.52 -5.84
C ALA A 25 -2.99 -0.01 -4.54
N LEU A 26 -2.12 1.00 -4.61
CA LEU A 26 -1.55 1.66 -3.44
C LEU A 26 -2.59 2.49 -2.67
N ASN A 27 -3.42 3.28 -3.38
CA ASN A 27 -4.56 3.97 -2.77
C ASN A 27 -5.51 2.97 -2.09
N SER A 28 -5.70 1.79 -2.70
CA SER A 28 -6.51 0.72 -2.12
C SER A 28 -5.92 0.14 -0.83
N PHE A 29 -4.60 0.12 -0.67
CA PHE A 29 -3.98 -0.43 0.54
C PHE A 29 -4.19 0.48 1.75
N ASP A 30 -3.92 1.78 1.59
CA ASP A 30 -4.12 2.75 2.67
C ASP A 30 -5.61 2.85 3.03
N ASP A 31 -6.51 2.82 2.04
CA ASP A 31 -7.96 2.74 2.25
C ASP A 31 -8.38 1.48 3.02
N VAL A 32 -7.82 0.31 2.68
CA VAL A 32 -8.11 -0.95 3.40
C VAL A 32 -7.65 -0.87 4.86
N VAL A 33 -6.46 -0.32 5.10
CA VAL A 33 -5.96 -0.13 6.47
C VAL A 33 -6.84 0.87 7.22
N GLU A 34 -7.20 2.01 6.64
CA GLU A 34 -8.07 3.00 7.28
C GLU A 34 -9.48 2.45 7.52
N ALA A 35 -10.06 1.69 6.60
CA ALA A 35 -11.33 1.02 6.79
C ALA A 35 -11.27 0.01 7.96
N TYR A 36 -10.21 -0.80 8.02
CA TYR A 36 -9.99 -1.73 9.13
C TYR A 36 -9.86 -1.00 10.47
N LEU A 37 -9.10 0.09 10.53
CA LEU A 37 -8.92 0.91 11.73
C LEU A 37 -10.19 1.66 12.13
N SER A 38 -11.01 2.08 11.17
CA SER A 38 -12.31 2.70 11.43
C SER A 38 -13.29 1.73 12.09
N SER A 39 -13.26 0.46 11.67
CA SER A 39 -14.05 -0.62 12.29
C SER A 39 -13.50 -1.07 13.65
N ASN A 40 -12.22 -0.81 13.94
CA ASN A 40 -11.52 -1.23 15.15
C ASN A 40 -10.76 -0.07 15.82
N PRO A 41 -11.45 0.99 16.27
CA PRO A 41 -10.81 2.22 16.76
C PRO A 41 -9.91 1.98 17.98
N GLU A 42 -10.22 1.01 18.84
CA GLU A 42 -9.43 0.65 20.02
C GLU A 42 -8.07 0.01 19.68
N ARG A 43 -7.87 -0.38 18.41
CA ARG A 43 -6.65 -1.03 17.94
C ARG A 43 -5.68 -0.06 17.27
N ILE A 44 -6.09 1.17 16.96
CA ILE A 44 -5.27 2.17 16.25
C ILE A 44 -3.87 2.31 16.89
N ASP A 45 -3.81 2.45 18.21
CA ASP A 45 -2.55 2.66 18.94
C ASP A 45 -1.60 1.45 18.90
N ARG A 46 -2.14 0.24 18.74
CA ARG A 46 -1.36 -1.01 18.76
C ARG A 46 -1.19 -1.63 17.38
N PHE A 47 -1.99 -1.20 16.40
CA PHE A 47 -2.03 -1.78 15.05
C PHE A 47 -0.66 -1.76 14.39
N GLY A 48 0.04 -0.61 14.42
CA GLY A 48 1.36 -0.51 13.83
C GLY A 48 2.35 -1.52 14.43
N MET A 49 2.30 -1.71 15.74
CA MET A 49 3.14 -2.71 16.42
C MET A 49 2.75 -4.14 16.02
N MET A 50 1.45 -4.47 16.00
CA MET A 50 0.98 -5.84 15.72
C MET A 50 1.13 -6.23 14.24
N ALA A 51 0.80 -5.32 13.32
CA ALA A 51 0.73 -5.60 11.89
C ALA A 51 2.06 -5.36 11.16
N ALA A 52 2.86 -4.39 11.61
CA ALA A 52 4.09 -3.96 10.93
C ALA A 52 5.37 -4.06 11.79
N ASP A 53 5.27 -4.43 13.07
CA ASP A 53 6.34 -4.33 14.06
C ASP A 53 6.87 -2.90 14.20
N ARG A 54 5.98 -1.92 14.03
CA ARG A 54 6.32 -0.48 14.02
C ARG A 54 5.21 0.38 14.61
N PRO A 55 5.38 0.97 15.80
CA PRO A 55 4.35 1.80 16.42
C PRO A 55 4.01 3.05 15.60
N ASP A 56 4.95 3.57 14.81
CA ASP A 56 4.78 4.75 13.97
C ASP A 56 4.24 4.45 12.56
N PHE A 57 3.85 3.20 12.28
CA PHE A 57 3.36 2.77 10.96
C PHE A 57 2.17 3.60 10.47
N VAL A 58 1.09 3.70 11.25
CA VAL A 58 -0.14 4.40 10.85
C VAL A 58 0.14 5.89 10.59
N HIS A 59 0.95 6.51 11.44
CA HIS A 59 1.34 7.92 11.25
C HIS A 59 2.15 8.14 9.99
N ARG A 60 3.07 7.22 9.65
CA ARG A 60 3.85 7.28 8.41
C ARG A 60 3.00 7.03 7.18
N MET A 61 2.05 6.11 7.27
CA MET A 61 1.11 5.78 6.20
C MET A 61 0.24 6.99 5.87
N ARG A 62 -0.36 7.63 6.87
CA ARG A 62 -1.15 8.88 6.72
C ARG A 62 -0.35 10.07 6.18
N LYS A 63 0.98 10.01 6.28
CA LYS A 63 1.90 10.99 5.67
C LYS A 63 2.29 10.66 4.22
N GLY A 64 1.74 9.58 3.65
CA GLY A 64 2.07 9.10 2.30
C GLY A 64 3.48 8.54 2.20
N GLN A 65 4.02 7.97 3.28
CA GLN A 65 5.37 7.44 3.28
C GLN A 65 5.39 6.01 2.72
N ASP A 66 6.27 5.76 1.76
CA ASP A 66 6.45 4.45 1.16
C ASP A 66 6.97 3.40 2.17
N PHE A 67 6.37 2.22 2.15
CA PHE A 67 6.80 1.07 2.93
C PHE A 67 7.39 -0.01 2.06
N ARG A 68 8.31 -0.80 2.63
CA ARG A 68 8.81 -2.01 1.95
C ARG A 68 7.66 -2.97 1.69
N ARG A 69 7.70 -3.63 0.53
CA ARG A 69 6.75 -4.69 0.15
C ARG A 69 6.53 -5.75 1.25
N SER A 70 7.58 -6.14 1.97
CA SER A 70 7.51 -7.10 3.07
C SER A 70 6.73 -6.58 4.29
N THR A 71 6.67 -5.27 4.51
CA THR A 71 5.82 -4.65 5.54
C THR A 71 4.38 -4.63 5.09
N LEU A 72 4.12 -4.22 3.84
CA LEU A 72 2.77 -4.23 3.27
C LEU A 72 2.15 -5.64 3.30
N GLN A 73 2.93 -6.67 2.94
CA GLN A 73 2.47 -8.07 3.01
C GLN A 73 2.14 -8.54 4.43
N ARG A 74 2.92 -8.13 5.44
CA ARG A 74 2.63 -8.47 6.85
C ARG A 74 1.34 -7.82 7.33
N VAL A 75 1.15 -6.54 6.98
CA VAL A 75 -0.05 -5.79 7.34
C VAL A 75 -1.29 -6.38 6.66
N ALA A 76 -1.21 -6.68 5.36
CA ALA A 76 -2.31 -7.33 4.64
C ALA A 76 -2.66 -8.70 5.24
N ALA A 77 -1.65 -9.51 5.60
CA ALA A 77 -1.87 -10.80 6.24
C ALA A 77 -2.48 -10.67 7.65
N TYR A 78 -2.12 -9.62 8.40
CA TYR A 78 -2.71 -9.33 9.71
C TYR A 78 -4.20 -9.00 9.58
N ILE A 79 -4.55 -8.08 8.67
CA ILE A 79 -5.95 -7.69 8.41
C ILE A 79 -6.77 -8.90 7.96
N GLY A 80 -6.27 -9.68 7.00
CA GLY A 80 -6.98 -10.85 6.48
C GLY A 80 -7.24 -11.93 7.55
N ARG A 81 -6.28 -12.20 8.46
CA ARG A 81 -6.47 -13.18 9.55
C ARG A 81 -7.48 -12.73 10.59
N ASP A 82 -7.57 -11.43 10.82
CA ASP A 82 -8.48 -10.86 11.81
C ASP A 82 -9.93 -10.90 11.30
N ASP A 83 -10.13 -10.62 10.00
CA ASP A 83 -11.43 -10.73 9.33
C ASP A 83 -11.97 -12.18 9.35
N GLU A 84 -11.10 -13.18 9.20
CA GLU A 84 -11.49 -14.60 9.31
C GLU A 84 -11.84 -15.05 10.74
N ASN A 85 -11.48 -14.30 11.78
CA ASN A 85 -11.75 -14.65 13.19
C ASN A 85 -12.80 -13.75 13.86
N ALA A 86 -13.33 -12.74 13.15
CA ALA A 86 -14.39 -11.84 13.64
C ALA A 86 -15.79 -12.45 13.46
#